data_AF-A0ABD3W2W2-F1
#
_entry.id   AF-A0ABD3W2W2-F1
#
_cell.length_a   1.000
_cell.length_b   1.000
_cell.length_c   1.000
_cell.angle_alpha   90.00
_cell.angle_beta   90.00
_cell.angle_gamma   90.00
#
_symmetry.space_group_name_H-M   'P 1'
#
loop_
_entity.id
_entity.type
_entity.pdbx_description
1 polymer ?
#
loop_
_entity_poly.entity_id
_entity_poly.type
_entity_poly.pdbx_seq_one_letter_code
_entity_poly.pdbx_strand_id
1 'polypeptide(L)'
;MLAIVEYCGTMPTKLKKHGNSKKSETYIRTDTKVIQRAAEMAEHEKVSNVMTKLMEDNSFTAPKSTRQINDKRFRNRKRKREENMNSRINISDDVVSVLSELHSNPVIQEIILTKHKKPVVIVYSNQQMDDTIRNCEGDDGSVLGVDRTFNLGNYVTVFSYKNGCLISNRTKDFPVMFGP
;
A
#
# COMPACT_ATOMS: atom_id res chain seq x y z
N MET A 1 -25.54 -10.15 -12.28
CA MET A 1 -25.72 -8.84 -12.96
C MET A 1 -24.47 -8.02 -12.69
N LEU A 2 -23.74 -7.56 -13.71
CA LEU A 2 -22.45 -6.88 -13.55
C LEU A 2 -22.63 -5.41 -13.95
N ALA A 3 -22.44 -4.48 -13.01
CA ALA A 3 -22.54 -3.05 -13.27
C ALA A 3 -21.15 -2.43 -13.39
N ILE A 4 -20.95 -1.65 -14.45
CA ILE A 4 -19.74 -0.85 -14.68
C ILE A 4 -20.11 0.60 -14.37
N VAL A 5 -19.30 1.27 -13.56
CA VAL A 5 -19.49 2.69 -13.19
C VAL A 5 -18.25 3.50 -13.57
N GLU A 6 -18.50 4.65 -14.18
CA GLU A 6 -17.47 5.61 -14.60
C GLU A 6 -17.40 6.79 -13.62
N TYR A 7 -16.18 7.21 -13.28
CA TYR A 7 -15.94 8.34 -12.39
C TYR A 7 -16.09 9.67 -13.15
N CYS A 8 -17.20 10.37 -12.94
CA CYS A 8 -17.45 11.73 -13.44
C CYS A 8 -16.99 12.81 -12.43
N GLY A 9 -15.67 12.95 -12.23
CA GLY A 9 -15.12 14.01 -11.36
C GLY A 9 -14.65 15.24 -12.14
N THR A 10 -14.97 16.45 -11.66
CA THR A 10 -14.42 17.71 -12.19
C THR A 10 -13.07 18.04 -11.55
N MET A 11 -12.09 18.42 -12.38
CA MET A 11 -10.75 18.81 -11.92
C MET A 11 -10.82 20.04 -10.99
N PRO A 12 -10.29 19.98 -9.75
CA PRO A 12 -10.41 21.07 -8.80
C PRO A 12 -9.60 22.29 -9.26
N THR A 13 -10.28 23.43 -9.39
CA THR A 13 -9.72 24.73 -9.83
C THR A 13 -8.73 25.36 -8.85
N LYS A 14 -8.67 24.87 -7.61
CA LYS A 14 -7.69 25.30 -6.60
C LYS A 14 -6.76 24.14 -6.29
N LEU A 15 -5.48 24.30 -6.62
CA LEU A 15 -4.41 23.42 -6.17
C LEU A 15 -4.39 23.43 -4.64
N LYS A 16 -5.04 22.44 -4.01
CA LYS A 16 -4.96 22.24 -2.57
C LYS A 16 -3.51 21.88 -2.22
N LYS A 17 -2.98 22.50 -1.15
CA LYS A 17 -1.68 22.09 -0.58
C LYS A 17 -1.74 20.59 -0.29
N HIS A 18 -0.77 19.84 -0.80
CA HIS A 18 -0.70 18.40 -0.55
C HIS A 18 -0.24 18.13 0.89
N GLY A 19 -1.10 17.47 1.68
CA GLY A 19 -0.81 17.07 3.05
C GLY A 19 -0.51 18.24 4.00
N ASN A 20 0.43 18.03 4.93
CA ASN A 20 0.80 18.99 6.00
C ASN A 20 1.77 20.10 5.54
N SER A 21 1.85 20.41 4.24
CA SER A 21 2.77 21.45 3.77
C SER A 21 2.34 22.83 4.26
N LYS A 22 3.20 23.49 5.05
CA LYS A 22 2.98 24.88 5.48
C LYS A 22 3.19 25.87 4.33
N LYS A 23 4.04 25.52 3.35
CA LYS A 23 4.41 26.37 2.21
C LYS A 23 3.54 26.06 0.97
N SER A 24 3.18 27.10 0.22
CA SER A 24 2.43 27.02 -1.05
C SER A 24 3.34 26.98 -2.27
N GLU A 25 4.65 26.74 -2.09
CA GLU A 25 5.59 26.69 -3.20
C GLU A 25 5.25 25.52 -4.13
N THR A 26 5.24 25.79 -5.44
CA THR A 26 5.04 24.78 -6.48
C THR A 26 6.15 23.73 -6.38
N TYR A 27 5.78 22.47 -6.19
CA TYR A 27 6.75 21.38 -6.21
C TYR A 27 7.28 21.20 -7.64
N ILE A 28 8.54 21.57 -7.87
CA ILE A 28 9.23 21.32 -9.14
C ILE A 28 9.92 19.97 -9.04
N ARG A 29 9.47 19.03 -9.87
CA ARG A 29 10.06 17.69 -9.94
C ARG A 29 11.39 17.75 -10.68
N THR A 30 12.44 17.24 -10.05
CA THR A 30 13.73 17.01 -10.70
C THR A 30 13.67 15.77 -11.58
N ASP A 31 14.39 15.78 -12.69
CA ASP A 31 14.55 14.60 -13.55
C ASP A 31 15.02 13.39 -12.74
N THR A 32 14.41 12.24 -13.01
CA THR A 32 14.68 10.99 -12.31
C THR A 32 16.13 10.53 -12.48
N LYS A 33 16.77 10.79 -13.62
CA LYS A 33 18.18 10.46 -13.85
C LYS A 33 19.11 11.35 -13.02
N VAL A 34 18.82 12.65 -12.97
CA VAL A 34 19.61 13.61 -12.21
C VAL A 34 19.52 13.35 -10.72
N ILE A 35 18.30 13.10 -10.20
CA ILE A 35 18.12 12.82 -8.76
C ILE A 35 18.72 11.47 -8.35
N GLN A 36 18.76 10.50 -9.26
CA GLN A 36 19.42 9.21 -9.02
C GLN A 36 20.94 9.39 -8.93
N ARG A 37 21.55 10.07 -9.92
CA ARG A 37 22.98 10.40 -9.91
C ARG A 37 23.38 11.21 -8.66
N ALA A 38 22.57 12.20 -8.30
CA ALA A 38 22.79 13.01 -7.10
C ALA A 38 22.77 12.17 -5.81
N ALA A 39 21.83 11.21 -5.71
CA ALA A 39 21.73 10.33 -4.56
C ALA A 39 22.93 9.38 -4.44
N GLU A 40 23.48 8.92 -5.56
CA GLU A 40 24.68 8.06 -5.61
C GLU A 40 25.94 8.84 -5.21
N MET A 41 26.13 10.06 -5.74
CA MET A 41 27.23 10.93 -5.33
C MET A 41 27.17 11.26 -3.83
N ALA A 42 25.96 11.42 -3.28
CA ALA A 42 25.71 11.72 -1.87
C ALA A 42 25.93 10.53 -0.91
N GLU A 43 26.34 9.36 -1.40
CA GLU A 43 26.85 8.27 -0.57
C GLU A 43 28.32 8.50 -0.17
N HIS A 44 29.10 9.20 -1.00
CA HIS A 44 30.52 9.44 -0.80
C HIS A 44 30.86 10.89 -0.45
N GLU A 45 29.96 11.83 -0.76
CA GLU A 45 30.16 13.27 -0.54
C GLU A 45 29.03 13.92 0.24
N LYS A 46 29.30 15.10 0.84
CA LYS A 46 28.26 15.91 1.48
C LYS A 46 27.26 16.40 0.43
N VAL A 47 25.97 16.32 0.75
CA VAL A 47 24.85 16.71 -0.14
C VAL A 47 24.98 18.17 -0.60
N SER A 48 25.53 19.06 0.23
CA SER A 48 25.84 20.45 -0.15
C SER A 48 26.79 20.51 -1.34
N ASN A 49 27.85 19.70 -1.33
CA ASN A 49 28.88 19.71 -2.35
C ASN A 49 28.36 19.07 -3.64
N VAL A 50 27.57 17.99 -3.52
CA VAL A 50 26.89 17.36 -4.66
C VAL A 50 25.93 18.33 -5.34
N MET A 51 25.19 19.12 -4.57
CA MET A 51 24.30 20.15 -5.09
C MET A 51 25.09 21.22 -5.85
N THR A 52 26.17 21.74 -5.28
CA THR A 52 27.03 22.74 -5.94
C THR A 52 27.57 22.22 -7.27
N LYS A 53 28.13 21.00 -7.30
CA LYS A 53 28.62 20.36 -8.53
C LYS A 53 27.55 20.21 -9.60
N LEU A 54 26.33 19.80 -9.23
CA LEU A 54 25.24 19.64 -10.19
C LEU A 54 24.71 20.99 -10.72
N MET A 55 24.78 22.04 -9.89
CA MET A 55 24.43 23.40 -10.32
C MET A 55 25.49 23.99 -11.26
N GLU A 56 26.77 23.68 -11.02
CA GLU A 56 27.89 24.04 -11.90
C GLU A 56 27.82 23.31 -13.25
N ASP A 57 27.48 22.02 -13.25
CA ASP A 57 27.32 21.21 -14.48
C ASP A 57 26.15 21.69 -15.35
N ASN A 58 24.94 21.79 -14.77
CA ASN A 58 23.75 22.24 -15.50
C ASN A 58 22.63 22.73 -14.56
N SER A 59 22.61 24.04 -14.32
CA SER A 59 21.68 24.73 -13.40
C SER A 59 20.18 24.56 -13.72
N PHE A 60 19.83 24.29 -14.98
CA PHE A 60 18.45 24.09 -15.41
C PHE A 60 17.89 22.75 -14.95
N THR A 61 18.71 21.70 -14.97
CA THR A 61 18.32 20.33 -14.60
C THR A 61 18.70 19.94 -13.18
N ALA A 62 19.52 20.74 -12.51
CA ALA A 62 19.96 20.50 -11.15
C ALA A 62 18.76 20.41 -10.19
N PRO A 63 18.85 19.58 -9.13
CA PRO A 63 17.86 19.58 -8.05
C PRO A 63 17.65 21.01 -7.53
N LYS A 64 16.43 21.36 -7.12
CA LYS A 64 16.16 22.71 -6.56
C LYS A 64 16.36 22.77 -5.05
N SER A 65 16.46 21.61 -4.40
CA SER A 65 16.66 21.52 -2.96
C SER A 65 17.48 20.29 -2.59
N THR A 66 18.37 20.46 -1.61
CA THR A 66 19.09 19.37 -0.94
C THR A 66 18.16 18.34 -0.31
N ARG A 67 16.92 18.74 0.01
CA ARG A 67 15.87 17.84 0.50
C ARG A 67 15.55 16.73 -0.50
N GLN A 68 15.47 17.06 -1.79
CA GLN A 68 15.14 16.08 -2.84
C GLN A 68 16.19 14.96 -2.91
N ILE A 69 17.47 15.33 -2.79
CA ILE A 69 18.60 14.40 -2.75
C ILE A 69 18.53 13.53 -1.49
N ASN A 70 18.29 14.14 -0.32
CA ASN A 70 18.17 13.42 0.95
C ASN A 70 16.98 12.44 0.96
N ASP A 71 15.81 12.87 0.48
CA ASP A 71 14.60 12.04 0.40
C ASP A 71 14.81 10.85 -0.54
N LYS A 72 15.53 11.04 -1.65
CA LYS A 72 15.89 9.96 -2.58
C LYS A 72 16.91 9.00 -1.97
N ARG A 73 17.97 9.52 -1.34
CA ARG A 73 18.98 8.70 -0.63
C ARG A 73 18.36 7.88 0.49
N PHE A 74 17.49 8.49 1.30
CA PHE A 74 16.77 7.80 2.36
C PHE A 74 15.92 6.65 1.81
N ARG A 75 15.13 6.91 0.75
CA ARG A 75 14.33 5.86 0.09
C ARG A 75 15.18 4.73 -0.46
N ASN A 76 16.32 5.03 -1.09
CA ASN A 76 17.23 4.01 -1.60
C ASN A 76 17.81 3.14 -0.47
N ARG A 77 18.21 3.75 0.65
CA ARG A 77 18.70 3.01 1.83
C ARG A 77 17.60 2.18 2.50
N LYS A 78 16.39 2.71 2.60
CA LYS A 78 15.23 1.98 3.13
C LYS A 78 14.93 0.75 2.26
N ARG A 79 14.86 0.94 0.94
CA ARG A 79 14.65 -0.14 -0.03
C ARG A 79 15.75 -1.20 0.05
N LYS A 80 17.03 -0.82 0.12
CA LYS A 80 18.13 -1.78 0.32
C LYS A 80 18.01 -2.58 1.62
N ARG A 81 17.55 -1.94 2.71
CA ARG A 81 17.29 -2.64 3.98
C ARG A 81 16.12 -3.60 3.88
N GLU A 82 15.04 -3.19 3.22
CA GLU A 82 13.87 -4.05 2.96
C GLU A 82 14.23 -5.24 2.06
N GLU A 83 15.03 -5.02 1.00
CA GLU A 83 15.57 -6.07 0.13
C GLU A 83 16.48 -7.04 0.92
N ASN A 84 17.37 -6.53 1.77
CA ASN A 84 18.24 -7.36 2.62
C ASN A 84 17.49 -8.08 3.75
N MET A 85 16.38 -7.53 4.25
CA MET A 85 15.51 -8.21 5.20
C MET A 85 14.75 -9.33 4.49
N ASN A 86 14.19 -9.06 3.31
CA ASN A 86 13.48 -10.05 2.51
C ASN A 86 14.40 -11.17 2.03
N SER A 87 15.69 -10.92 1.79
CA SER A 87 16.67 -11.95 1.44
C SER A 87 17.04 -12.87 2.61
N ARG A 88 16.66 -12.53 3.85
CA ARG A 88 16.83 -13.37 5.05
C ARG A 88 15.58 -14.16 5.40
N ILE A 89 14.46 -13.90 4.73
CA ILE A 89 13.23 -14.67 4.90
C ILE A 89 13.38 -15.91 4.03
N ASN A 90 13.58 -17.07 4.66
CA ASN A 90 13.57 -18.34 3.96
C ASN A 90 12.13 -18.61 3.54
N ILE A 91 11.84 -18.34 2.26
CA ILE A 91 10.51 -18.56 1.67
C ILE A 91 10.03 -20.00 1.91
N SER A 92 10.96 -20.96 1.99
CA SER A 92 10.65 -22.35 2.32
C SER A 92 10.06 -22.48 3.72
N ASP A 93 10.61 -21.77 4.70
CA ASP A 93 10.13 -21.79 6.08
C ASP A 93 8.76 -21.12 6.18
N ASP A 94 8.54 -20.02 5.45
CA ASP A 94 7.23 -19.36 5.38
C ASP A 94 6.16 -20.29 4.78
N VAL A 95 6.46 -20.96 3.67
CA VAL A 95 5.53 -21.90 3.01
C VAL A 95 5.24 -23.10 3.94
N VAL A 96 6.26 -23.64 4.60
CA VAL A 96 6.09 -24.72 5.58
C VAL A 96 5.27 -24.25 6.78
N SER A 97 5.50 -23.02 7.27
CA SER A 97 4.72 -22.44 8.37
C SER A 97 3.24 -22.34 7.99
N VAL A 98 2.91 -21.78 6.84
CA VAL A 98 1.53 -21.65 6.36
C VAL A 98 0.86 -23.02 6.18
N LEU A 99 1.59 -24.01 5.64
CA LEU A 99 1.09 -25.39 5.52
C LEU A 99 0.87 -26.06 6.89
N SER A 100 1.73 -25.80 7.87
CA SER A 100 1.56 -26.32 9.23
C SER A 100 0.38 -25.67 9.96
N GLU A 101 0.10 -24.40 9.67
CA GLU A 101 -1.03 -23.68 10.22
C GLU A 101 -2.37 -24.18 9.69
N LEU A 102 -2.43 -24.75 8.48
CA LEU A 102 -3.66 -25.32 7.91
C LEU A 102 -4.32 -26.36 8.83
N HIS A 103 -3.52 -27.17 9.54
CA HIS A 103 -4.04 -28.22 10.42
C HIS A 103 -4.29 -27.76 11.85
N SER A 104 -3.73 -26.62 12.26
CA SER A 104 -3.75 -26.14 13.64
C SER A 104 -4.61 -24.89 13.84
N ASN A 105 -4.79 -24.09 12.79
CA ASN A 105 -5.54 -22.85 12.82
C ASN A 105 -6.95 -23.06 12.24
N PRO A 106 -8.02 -22.96 13.06
CA PRO A 106 -9.40 -23.23 12.63
C PRO A 106 -9.96 -22.20 11.63
N VAL A 107 -9.25 -21.10 11.39
CA VAL A 107 -9.65 -20.04 10.46
C VAL A 107 -9.06 -20.28 9.07
N ILE A 108 -7.99 -21.06 8.93
CA ILE A 108 -7.43 -21.40 7.62
C ILE A 108 -8.20 -22.57 7.04
N GLN A 109 -8.81 -22.36 5.88
CA GLN A 109 -9.72 -23.33 5.26
C GLN A 109 -9.04 -24.06 4.10
N GLU A 110 -8.25 -23.34 3.31
CA GLU A 110 -7.60 -23.93 2.13
C GLU A 110 -6.33 -23.18 1.76
N ILE A 111 -5.35 -23.91 1.22
CA ILE A 111 -4.14 -23.35 0.60
C ILE A 111 -4.03 -23.90 -0.82
N ILE A 112 -4.10 -23.02 -1.80
CA ILE A 112 -4.00 -23.37 -3.22
C ILE A 112 -2.61 -22.98 -3.73
N LEU A 113 -1.85 -23.99 -4.15
CA LEU A 113 -0.52 -23.83 -4.75
C LEU A 113 -0.61 -24.14 -6.25
N THR A 114 -0.28 -23.16 -7.08
CA THR A 114 -0.26 -23.33 -8.55
C THR A 114 1.08 -22.88 -9.12
N LYS A 115 1.60 -23.64 -10.08
CA LYS A 115 2.86 -23.31 -10.76
C LYS A 115 2.81 -21.88 -11.32
N HIS A 116 3.87 -21.11 -11.06
CA HIS A 116 4.02 -19.71 -11.50
C HIS A 116 2.99 -18.70 -10.95
N LYS A 117 2.19 -19.08 -9.95
CA LYS A 117 1.30 -18.17 -9.22
C LYS A 117 1.74 -18.06 -7.78
N LYS A 118 1.38 -16.94 -7.13
CA LYS A 118 1.54 -16.81 -5.68
C LYS A 118 0.59 -17.80 -4.98
N PRO A 119 0.97 -18.36 -3.82
CA PRO A 119 0.04 -19.12 -2.98
C PRO A 119 -1.22 -18.32 -2.69
N VAL A 120 -2.38 -18.97 -2.75
CA VAL A 120 -3.65 -18.40 -2.32
C VAL A 120 -4.03 -19.12 -1.03
N VAL A 121 -4.23 -18.36 0.04
CA VAL A 121 -4.70 -18.88 1.32
C VAL A 121 -6.12 -18.38 1.54
N ILE A 122 -7.07 -19.31 1.68
CA ILE A 122 -8.47 -19.01 2.00
C ILE A 122 -8.60 -19.08 3.52
N VAL A 123 -8.98 -17.95 4.11
CA VAL A 123 -9.08 -17.77 5.56
C VAL A 123 -10.46 -17.23 5.86
N TYR A 124 -11.24 -17.93 6.68
CA TYR A 124 -12.47 -17.44 7.30
C TYR A 124 -12.82 -18.30 8.51
N SER A 125 -13.52 -17.72 9.49
CA SER A 125 -14.22 -18.49 10.51
C SER A 125 -15.68 -18.71 10.09
N ASN A 126 -16.31 -19.77 10.62
CA ASN A 126 -17.73 -20.02 10.34
C ASN A 126 -18.60 -18.82 10.72
N GLN A 127 -18.30 -18.17 11.84
CA GLN A 127 -19.02 -16.98 12.28
C GLN A 127 -18.89 -15.82 11.28
N GLN A 128 -17.69 -15.59 10.71
CA GLN A 128 -17.50 -14.56 9.69
C GLN A 128 -18.26 -14.88 8.39
N MET A 129 -18.31 -16.17 8.01
CA MET A 129 -19.08 -16.60 6.85
C MET A 129 -20.57 -16.39 7.06
N ASP A 130 -21.10 -16.80 8.22
CA ASP A 130 -22.50 -16.62 8.60
C ASP A 130 -22.89 -15.14 8.64
N ASP A 131 -22.02 -14.29 9.19
CA ASP A 131 -22.23 -12.84 9.22
C ASP A 131 -22.17 -12.24 7.81
N THR A 132 -21.28 -12.72 6.94
CA THR A 132 -21.20 -12.26 5.55
C THR A 132 -22.47 -12.61 4.78
N ILE A 133 -22.94 -13.85 4.91
CA ILE A 133 -24.20 -14.30 4.31
C ILE A 133 -25.35 -13.45 4.83
N ARG A 134 -25.51 -13.32 6.16
CA ARG A 134 -26.58 -12.54 6.77
C ARG A 134 -26.58 -11.08 6.35
N ASN A 135 -25.41 -10.46 6.24
CA ASN A 135 -25.31 -9.02 5.93
C ASN A 135 -25.28 -8.72 4.44
N CYS A 136 -24.98 -9.67 3.55
CA CYS A 136 -24.82 -9.43 2.12
C CYS A 136 -25.89 -10.14 1.25
N GLU A 137 -26.73 -11.00 1.83
CA GLU A 137 -27.82 -11.69 1.14
C GLU A 137 -29.16 -10.95 1.32
N GLY A 138 -30.01 -10.94 0.28
CA GLY A 138 -31.34 -10.33 0.29
C GLY A 138 -31.39 -8.90 -0.25
N ASP A 139 -32.60 -8.33 -0.31
CA ASP A 139 -32.85 -6.99 -0.89
C ASP A 139 -32.24 -5.85 -0.05
N ASP A 140 -32.03 -6.09 1.25
CA ASP A 140 -31.37 -5.17 2.20
C ASP A 140 -29.88 -5.51 2.40
N GLY A 141 -29.33 -6.42 1.60
CA GLY A 141 -27.94 -6.84 1.69
C GLY A 141 -26.95 -5.69 1.41
N SER A 142 -25.92 -5.58 2.24
CA SER A 142 -24.79 -4.68 1.99
C SER A 142 -23.96 -5.21 0.82
N VAL A 143 -23.42 -4.28 0.03
CA VAL A 143 -22.43 -4.60 -1.00
C VAL A 143 -21.14 -5.13 -0.35
N LEU A 144 -20.70 -6.30 -0.78
CA LEU A 144 -19.39 -6.86 -0.46
C LEU A 144 -18.34 -6.27 -1.40
N GLY A 145 -17.47 -5.41 -0.87
CA GLY A 145 -16.31 -4.90 -1.58
C GLY A 145 -15.10 -5.82 -1.36
N VAL A 146 -14.34 -6.10 -2.43
CA VAL A 146 -13.04 -6.78 -2.34
C VAL A 146 -11.96 -5.72 -2.48
N ASP A 147 -11.32 -5.35 -1.38
CA ASP A 147 -10.22 -4.39 -1.42
C ASP A 147 -8.87 -5.13 -1.49
N ARG A 148 -8.28 -5.11 -2.69
CA ARG A 148 -6.94 -5.67 -2.94
C ARG A 148 -5.81 -4.73 -2.51
N THR A 149 -6.13 -3.49 -2.12
CA THR A 149 -5.17 -2.48 -1.68
C THR A 149 -4.91 -2.53 -0.18
N PHE A 150 -5.90 -2.97 0.61
CA PHE A 150 -5.75 -3.27 2.04
C PHE A 150 -5.07 -4.62 2.23
N ASN A 151 -3.74 -4.63 2.12
CA ASN A 151 -2.94 -5.79 2.46
C ASN A 151 -2.70 -5.79 3.99
N LEU A 152 -3.39 -6.67 4.71
CA LEU A 152 -2.99 -7.05 6.08
C LEU A 152 -1.76 -7.96 5.97
N GLY A 153 -0.56 -7.37 5.98
CA GLY A 153 0.69 -8.08 5.69
C GLY A 153 1.04 -8.08 4.20
N ASN A 154 1.82 -9.06 3.73
CA ASN A 154 2.31 -9.08 2.35
C ASN A 154 1.33 -9.72 1.32
N TYR A 155 0.24 -10.36 1.76
CA TYR A 155 -0.53 -11.27 0.89
C TYR A 155 -2.04 -11.39 1.14
N VAL A 156 -2.67 -10.59 2.01
CA VAL A 156 -4.10 -10.77 2.36
C VAL A 156 -4.98 -9.82 1.57
N THR A 157 -5.97 -10.36 0.86
CA THR A 157 -7.09 -9.58 0.32
C THR A 157 -8.21 -9.60 1.36
N VAL A 158 -8.78 -8.42 1.64
CA VAL A 158 -9.74 -8.23 2.72
C VAL A 158 -11.11 -7.92 2.12
N PHE A 159 -12.16 -8.51 2.70
CA PHE A 159 -13.54 -8.16 2.38
C PHE A 159 -13.99 -6.96 3.23
N SER A 160 -14.75 -6.08 2.60
CA SER A 160 -15.40 -4.95 3.27
C SER A 160 -16.90 -5.03 3.09
N TYR A 161 -17.65 -4.93 4.18
CA TYR A 161 -19.12 -4.90 4.17
C TYR A 161 -19.64 -3.98 5.28
N LYS A 162 -20.87 -3.47 5.15
CA LYS A 162 -21.57 -2.79 6.25
C LYS A 162 -22.27 -3.83 7.12
N ASN A 163 -22.04 -3.78 8.42
CA ASN A 163 -22.73 -4.67 9.37
C ASN A 163 -24.04 -4.00 9.82
N GLY A 164 -25.18 -4.57 9.39
CA GLY A 164 -26.52 -4.05 9.69
C GLY A 164 -26.97 -4.25 11.14
N CYS A 165 -26.28 -5.12 11.89
CA CYS A 165 -26.60 -5.39 13.30
C CYS A 165 -25.94 -4.41 14.27
N LEU A 166 -25.07 -3.50 13.79
CA LEU A 166 -24.31 -2.58 14.61
C LEU A 166 -24.56 -1.14 14.22
N ILE A 167 -24.70 -0.23 15.20
CA ILE A 167 -24.76 1.21 14.94
C ILE A 167 -23.55 1.87 15.59
N SER A 168 -22.75 2.57 14.77
CA SER A 168 -21.61 3.32 15.27
C SER A 168 -22.07 4.49 16.15
N ASN A 169 -21.58 4.56 17.38
CA ASN A 169 -21.90 5.67 18.27
C ASN A 169 -21.45 7.03 17.75
N ARG A 170 -20.37 7.07 16.95
CA ARG A 170 -19.80 8.31 16.40
C ARG A 170 -20.55 8.80 15.17
N THR A 171 -20.84 7.90 14.24
CA THR A 171 -21.41 8.26 12.92
C THR A 171 -22.91 8.05 12.83
N LYS A 172 -23.51 7.35 13.80
CA LYS A 172 -24.94 6.96 13.82
C LYS A 172 -25.39 6.21 12.55
N ASP A 173 -24.44 5.55 11.89
CA ASP A 173 -24.63 4.74 10.68
C ASP A 173 -24.02 3.35 10.92
N PHE A 174 -24.39 2.39 10.08
CA PHE A 174 -23.84 1.04 10.06
C PHE A 174 -22.33 1.10 9.78
N PRO A 175 -21.48 0.54 10.66
CA PRO A 175 -20.04 0.56 10.46
C PRO A 175 -19.62 -0.32 9.29
N VAL A 176 -18.60 0.13 8.55
CA VAL A 176 -17.89 -0.70 7.58
C VAL A 176 -16.88 -1.55 8.33
N MET A 177 -17.01 -2.86 8.18
CA MET A 177 -16.12 -3.86 8.78
C MET A 177 -15.07 -4.30 7.74
N PHE A 178 -13.89 -4.66 8.23
CA PHE A 178 -12.79 -5.23 7.45
C PHE A 178 -12.38 -6.55 8.06
N GLY A 179 -12.31 -7.60 7.25
CA GLY A 179 -11.78 -8.89 7.65
C GLY A 179 -11.70 -9.84 6.47
N PRO A 180 -11.19 -11.07 6.64
CA PRO A 180 -11.88 -12.15 5.97
C PRO A 180 -13.37 -12.12 6.32
#